data_AF-A0A016T270-F1
#
_entry.id   AF-A0A016T270-F1
#
_cell.length_a   1.000
_cell.length_b   1.000
_cell.length_c   1.000
_cell.angle_alpha   90.00
_cell.angle_beta   90.00
_cell.angle_gamma   90.00
#
_symmetry.space_group_name_H-M   'P 1'
#
loop_
_entity.id
_entity.type
_entity.pdbx_description
1 polymer ?
#
loop_
_entity_poly.entity_id
_entity_poly.type
_entity_poly.pdbx_seq_one_letter_code
_entity_poly.pdbx_strand_id
1 'polypeptide(L)'
;MGADASKSTKKLEISHLSGDQVRTTEQELEKVTKGHVSLEKSQFEKVYAKLRPKTSAVFEAIQHDNRCLFSSILQLADGLLGDASGQSAALLKIFGSTAQALAGVVSIYAHRHHLNANDSAALLDYLMLDAPSDDARFDRWLLGNSVAAQLVLHVFSPLVFEEGPALHPFTASPSSILTHSGAMIINMQLPSDRRRDWTLLFSR
;
A
#
# COMPACT_ATOMS: atom_id res chain seq x y z
N MET A 1 -44.58 25.01 -4.72
CA MET A 1 -43.30 25.76 -4.73
C MET A 1 -42.61 25.42 -3.42
N GLY A 2 -41.62 24.53 -3.32
CA GLY A 2 -40.49 24.30 -4.20
C GLY A 2 -39.24 24.78 -3.45
N ALA A 3 -38.71 23.94 -2.56
CA ALA A 3 -37.42 24.16 -1.91
C ALA A 3 -36.71 22.80 -1.89
N ASP A 4 -36.07 22.49 -3.01
CA ASP A 4 -35.21 21.33 -3.15
C ASP A 4 -34.05 21.43 -2.17
N ALA A 5 -33.88 20.36 -1.40
CA ALA A 5 -32.75 20.15 -0.53
C ALA A 5 -31.48 20.00 -1.38
N SER A 6 -30.68 21.06 -1.47
CA SER A 6 -29.27 20.94 -1.87
C SER A 6 -28.50 20.24 -0.75
N LYS A 7 -28.61 18.91 -0.70
CA LYS A 7 -27.61 18.07 -0.06
C LYS A 7 -26.32 18.26 -0.86
N SER A 8 -25.41 19.06 -0.33
CA SER A 8 -24.03 19.16 -0.79
C SER A 8 -23.37 17.79 -0.65
N THR A 9 -23.48 16.95 -1.68
CA THR A 9 -22.62 15.81 -1.88
C THR A 9 -21.22 16.38 -2.07
N LYS A 10 -20.39 16.36 -1.02
CA LYS A 10 -18.96 16.64 -1.16
C LYS A 10 -18.44 15.70 -2.25
N LYS A 11 -18.26 16.21 -3.48
CA LYS A 11 -16.89 16.41 -3.93
C LYS A 11 -15.92 15.34 -3.48
N LEU A 12 -15.99 14.10 -3.94
CA LEU A 12 -14.93 13.13 -3.63
C LEU A 12 -13.68 13.61 -4.36
N GLU A 13 -12.88 14.42 -3.69
CA GLU A 13 -11.65 15.00 -4.25
C GLU A 13 -10.57 13.93 -4.20
N ILE A 14 -10.50 13.14 -5.27
CA ILE A 14 -9.33 12.34 -5.61
C ILE A 14 -8.27 13.33 -6.10
N SER A 15 -7.14 13.37 -5.42
CA SER A 15 -6.15 14.45 -5.59
C SER A 15 -4.77 13.96 -6.03
N HIS A 16 -4.47 12.69 -5.78
CA HIS A 16 -3.18 12.08 -6.05
C HIS A 16 -3.23 11.06 -7.19
N LEU A 17 -4.35 10.35 -7.39
CA LEU A 17 -4.51 9.45 -8.54
C LEU A 17 -4.73 10.23 -9.83
N SER A 18 -4.15 9.75 -10.91
CA SER A 18 -4.43 10.28 -12.24
C SER A 18 -5.84 9.90 -12.72
N GLY A 19 -6.40 10.70 -13.63
CA GLY A 19 -7.70 10.38 -14.23
C GLY A 19 -7.72 9.01 -14.94
N ASP A 20 -6.58 8.60 -15.51
CA ASP A 20 -6.42 7.30 -16.15
C ASP A 20 -6.39 6.16 -15.14
N GLN A 21 -5.72 6.35 -13.99
CA GLN A 21 -5.73 5.38 -12.89
C GLN A 21 -7.14 5.17 -12.33
N VAL A 22 -7.88 6.25 -12.09
CA VAL A 22 -9.27 6.19 -11.61
C VAL A 22 -10.13 5.42 -12.61
N ARG A 23 -10.10 5.82 -13.88
CA ARG A 23 -10.92 5.20 -14.93
C ARG A 23 -10.60 3.72 -15.12
N THR A 24 -9.31 3.36 -15.12
CA THR A 24 -8.87 1.97 -15.28
C THR A 24 -9.32 1.12 -14.10
N THR A 25 -9.18 1.64 -12.89
CA THR A 25 -9.61 0.96 -11.65
C THR A 25 -11.12 0.73 -11.64
N GLU A 26 -11.93 1.73 -12.00
CA GLU A 26 -13.39 1.58 -12.11
C GLU A 26 -13.77 0.51 -13.14
N GLN A 27 -13.15 0.53 -14.33
CA GLN A 27 -13.42 -0.46 -15.37
C GLN A 27 -13.07 -1.89 -14.95
N GLU A 28 -11.94 -2.11 -14.28
CA GLU A 28 -11.57 -3.42 -13.77
C GLU A 28 -12.53 -3.90 -12.67
N LEU A 29 -12.97 -3.00 -11.79
CA LEU A 29 -13.94 -3.32 -10.75
C LEU A 29 -15.32 -3.64 -11.33
N GLU A 30 -15.80 -2.88 -12.32
CA GLU A 30 -17.07 -3.14 -13.01
C GLU A 30 -17.11 -4.52 -13.70
N LYS A 31 -15.99 -4.94 -14.29
CA LYS A 31 -15.86 -6.28 -14.89
C LYS A 31 -16.07 -7.38 -13.85
N VAL A 32 -15.51 -7.21 -12.65
CA VAL A 32 -15.61 -8.20 -11.57
C VAL A 32 -17.01 -8.24 -10.97
N THR A 33 -17.63 -7.08 -10.79
CA THR A 33 -18.95 -6.97 -10.15
C THR A 33 -20.11 -7.18 -11.11
N LYS A 34 -19.86 -7.39 -12.40
CA LYS A 34 -20.89 -7.49 -13.46
C LYS A 34 -21.80 -6.25 -13.49
N GLY A 35 -21.21 -5.06 -13.27
CA GLY A 35 -21.91 -3.78 -13.31
C GLY A 35 -22.46 -3.26 -11.98
N HIS A 36 -22.21 -3.94 -10.85
CA HIS A 36 -22.51 -3.34 -9.54
C HIS A 36 -21.39 -2.39 -9.10
N VAL A 37 -21.72 -1.27 -8.46
CA VAL A 37 -20.76 -0.25 -8.00
C VAL A 37 -20.08 -0.56 -6.65
N SER A 38 -20.19 -1.81 -6.19
CA SER A 38 -19.69 -2.24 -4.88
C SER A 38 -19.23 -3.69 -4.88
N LEU A 39 -18.25 -3.99 -4.05
CA LEU A 39 -17.76 -5.35 -3.78
C LEU A 39 -18.24 -5.86 -2.43
N GLU A 40 -18.72 -7.10 -2.38
CA GLU A 40 -18.88 -7.85 -1.13
C GLU A 40 -17.52 -8.38 -0.65
N LYS A 41 -17.41 -8.75 0.64
CA LYS A 41 -16.15 -9.20 1.26
C LYS A 41 -15.45 -10.30 0.45
N SER A 42 -16.21 -11.31 0.02
CA SER A 42 -15.66 -12.45 -0.75
C SER A 42 -15.13 -12.04 -2.13
N GLN A 43 -15.73 -11.03 -2.77
CA GLN A 43 -15.27 -10.49 -4.05
C GLN A 43 -14.02 -9.63 -3.82
N PHE A 44 -14.03 -8.77 -2.81
CA PHE A 44 -12.90 -7.93 -2.43
C PHE A 44 -11.65 -8.77 -2.11
N GLU A 45 -11.80 -9.84 -1.32
CA GLU A 45 -10.69 -10.72 -0.96
C GLU A 45 -10.11 -11.50 -2.15
N LYS A 46 -10.92 -11.74 -3.20
CA LYS A 46 -10.47 -12.36 -4.45
C LYS A 46 -9.74 -11.36 -5.34
N VAL A 47 -10.31 -10.18 -5.54
CA VAL A 47 -9.72 -9.11 -6.37
C VAL A 47 -8.37 -8.68 -5.78
N TYR A 48 -8.34 -8.45 -4.47
CA TYR A 48 -7.17 -7.93 -3.77
C TYR A 48 -6.42 -9.02 -3.00
N ALA A 49 -6.30 -10.21 -3.59
CA ALA A 49 -5.54 -11.32 -3.02
C ALA A 49 -4.06 -10.96 -2.78
N LYS A 50 -3.50 -10.01 -3.55
CA LYS A 50 -2.15 -9.47 -3.35
C LYS A 50 -1.97 -8.69 -2.04
N LEU A 51 -3.05 -8.35 -1.33
CA LEU A 51 -3.03 -7.69 -0.02
C LEU A 51 -3.07 -8.69 1.15
N ARG A 52 -3.01 -10.00 0.87
CA ARG A 52 -2.94 -11.01 1.94
C ARG A 52 -1.65 -10.86 2.74
N PRO A 53 -1.70 -11.09 4.06
CA PRO A 53 -2.83 -11.62 4.83
C PRO A 53 -3.79 -10.55 5.37
N LYS A 54 -3.61 -9.27 5.02
CA LYS A 54 -4.35 -8.14 5.61
C LYS A 54 -5.55 -7.67 4.79
N THR A 55 -5.93 -8.37 3.73
CA THR A 55 -7.05 -7.99 2.86
C THR A 55 -8.36 -7.77 3.63
N SER A 56 -8.65 -8.58 4.66
CA SER A 56 -9.86 -8.41 5.46
C SER A 56 -9.83 -7.14 6.32
N ALA A 57 -8.68 -6.77 6.89
CA ALA A 57 -8.52 -5.51 7.64
C ALA A 57 -8.71 -4.30 6.73
N VAL A 58 -8.18 -4.36 5.50
CA VAL A 58 -8.38 -3.32 4.49
C VAL A 58 -9.87 -3.19 4.15
N PHE A 59 -10.58 -4.30 3.94
CA PHE A 59 -12.02 -4.30 3.69
C PHE A 59 -12.81 -3.68 4.86
N GLU A 60 -12.51 -4.10 6.09
CA GLU A 60 -13.19 -3.64 7.30
C GLU A 60 -13.02 -2.13 7.53
N ALA A 61 -11.90 -1.57 7.10
CA ALA A 61 -11.62 -0.14 7.22
C ALA A 61 -12.46 0.74 6.28
N ILE A 62 -12.94 0.21 5.15
CA ILE A 62 -13.61 1.01 4.10
C ILE A 62 -15.03 0.56 3.74
N GLN A 63 -15.52 -0.52 4.37
CA GLN A 63 -16.87 -1.01 4.13
C GLN A 63 -17.96 -0.06 4.66
N HIS A 64 -19.09 -0.08 3.97
CA HIS A 64 -20.37 0.47 4.41
C HIS A 64 -21.42 -0.62 4.24
N ASP A 65 -22.12 -0.98 5.32
CA ASP A 65 -23.14 -2.04 5.32
C ASP A 65 -22.65 -3.36 4.70
N ASN A 66 -21.43 -3.79 5.08
CA ASN A 66 -20.78 -5.02 4.62
C ASN A 66 -20.44 -5.05 3.11
N ARG A 67 -20.34 -3.87 2.48
CA ARG A 67 -19.95 -3.69 1.08
C ARG A 67 -18.93 -2.57 0.93
N CYS A 68 -17.99 -2.73 0.01
CA CYS A 68 -17.03 -1.68 -0.35
C CYS A 68 -17.46 -1.00 -1.64
N LEU A 69 -17.81 0.28 -1.58
CA LEU A 69 -18.08 1.09 -2.78
C LEU A 69 -16.78 1.33 -3.55
N PHE A 70 -16.85 1.44 -4.87
CA PHE A 70 -15.67 1.78 -5.68
C PHE A 70 -15.05 3.12 -5.26
N SER A 71 -15.89 4.10 -4.91
CA SER A 71 -15.44 5.37 -4.36
C SER A 71 -14.60 5.21 -3.09
N SER A 72 -15.03 4.36 -2.15
CA SER A 72 -14.29 4.12 -0.90
C SER A 72 -12.92 3.46 -1.15
N ILE A 73 -12.84 2.58 -2.16
CA ILE A 73 -11.60 1.94 -2.60
C ILE A 73 -10.66 2.98 -3.21
N LEU A 74 -11.17 3.79 -4.13
CA LEU A 74 -10.40 4.84 -4.80
C LEU A 74 -9.90 5.89 -3.81
N GLN A 75 -10.70 6.30 -2.83
CA GLN A 75 -10.26 7.20 -1.77
C GLN A 75 -9.14 6.62 -0.92
N LEU A 76 -9.24 5.33 -0.59
CA LEU A 76 -8.18 4.67 0.17
C LEU A 76 -6.89 4.60 -0.65
N ALA A 77 -7.00 4.25 -1.93
CA ALA A 77 -5.87 4.24 -2.85
C ALA A 77 -5.25 5.64 -3.02
N ASP A 78 -6.07 6.68 -3.14
CA ASP A 78 -5.61 8.07 -3.24
C ASP A 78 -4.78 8.49 -2.02
N GLY A 79 -5.22 8.10 -0.82
CA GLY A 79 -4.44 8.33 0.40
C GLY A 79 -3.15 7.52 0.45
N LEU A 80 -3.21 6.21 0.19
CA LEU A 80 -2.05 5.30 0.28
C LEU A 80 -1.00 5.54 -0.81
N LEU A 81 -1.42 6.04 -1.98
CA LEU A 81 -0.54 6.35 -3.11
C LEU A 81 -0.19 7.83 -3.21
N GLY A 82 -0.74 8.64 -2.31
CA GLY A 82 -0.47 10.07 -2.19
C GLY A 82 0.77 10.39 -1.36
N ASP A 83 0.72 11.56 -0.72
CA ASP A 83 1.80 12.05 0.13
C ASP A 83 1.84 11.37 1.51
N ALA A 84 2.84 11.72 2.32
CA ALA A 84 3.02 11.14 3.65
C ALA A 84 1.83 11.38 4.60
N SER A 85 1.08 12.48 4.42
CA SER A 85 -0.12 12.76 5.20
C SER A 85 -1.28 11.87 4.79
N GLY A 86 -1.48 11.66 3.49
CA GLY A 86 -2.45 10.71 2.95
C GLY A 86 -2.14 9.28 3.39
N GLN A 87 -0.87 8.88 3.30
CA GLN A 87 -0.41 7.55 3.68
C GLN A 87 -0.63 7.28 5.16
N SER A 88 -0.21 8.19 6.04
CA SER A 88 -0.38 8.02 7.48
C SER A 88 -1.86 7.89 7.86
N ALA A 89 -2.71 8.78 7.36
CA ALA A 89 -4.14 8.76 7.65
C ALA A 89 -4.80 7.46 7.16
N ALA A 90 -4.47 7.00 5.96
CA ALA A 90 -5.03 5.76 5.42
C ALA A 90 -4.53 4.52 6.16
N LEU A 91 -3.24 4.47 6.50
CA LEU A 91 -2.65 3.36 7.27
C LEU A 91 -3.22 3.28 8.69
N LEU A 92 -3.33 4.42 9.38
CA LEU A 92 -3.95 4.47 10.71
C LEU A 92 -5.44 4.12 10.66
N LYS A 93 -6.14 4.48 9.59
CA LYS A 93 -7.53 4.05 9.36
C LYS A 93 -7.65 2.53 9.23
N ILE A 94 -6.69 1.88 8.57
CA ILE A 94 -6.72 0.41 8.40
C ILE A 94 -6.27 -0.32 9.67
N PHE A 95 -5.19 0.14 10.29
CA PHE A 95 -4.46 -0.63 11.30
C PHE A 95 -4.49 -0.05 12.71
N GLY A 96 -5.05 1.15 12.91
CA GLY A 96 -5.30 1.76 14.21
C GLY A 96 -4.09 2.42 14.87
N SER A 97 -2.86 1.95 14.63
CA SER A 97 -1.64 2.53 15.20
C SER A 97 -0.43 2.40 14.27
N THR A 98 0.60 3.21 14.48
CA THR A 98 1.85 3.20 13.71
C THR A 98 2.51 1.82 13.71
N ALA A 99 2.63 1.19 14.88
CA ALA A 99 3.23 -0.12 15.02
C ALA A 99 2.46 -1.20 14.24
N GLN A 100 1.12 -1.19 14.33
CA GLN A 100 0.27 -2.13 13.61
C GLN A 100 0.26 -1.86 12.10
N ALA A 101 0.38 -0.60 11.68
CA ALA A 101 0.50 -0.22 10.29
C ALA A 101 1.78 -0.79 9.66
N LEU A 102 2.93 -0.57 10.31
CA LEU A 102 4.21 -1.10 9.84
C LEU A 102 4.22 -2.64 9.83
N ALA A 103 3.72 -3.27 10.90
CA ALA A 103 3.57 -4.73 10.93
C ALA A 103 2.63 -5.24 9.82
N GLY A 104 1.55 -4.51 9.53
CA GLY A 104 0.62 -4.80 8.45
C GLY A 104 1.28 -4.76 7.09
N VAL A 105 1.99 -3.66 6.79
CA VAL A 105 2.73 -3.46 5.54
C VAL A 105 3.78 -4.56 5.34
N VAL A 106 4.61 -4.80 6.36
CA VAL A 106 5.65 -5.85 6.32
C VAL A 106 5.03 -7.23 6.15
N SER A 107 3.90 -7.52 6.80
CA SER A 107 3.22 -8.81 6.68
C SER A 107 2.70 -9.07 5.26
N ILE A 108 2.12 -8.05 4.61
CA ILE A 108 1.68 -8.17 3.21
C ILE A 108 2.89 -8.39 2.29
N TYR A 109 3.93 -7.59 2.48
CA TYR A 109 5.15 -7.69 1.70
C TYR A 109 5.82 -9.06 1.85
N ALA A 110 5.97 -9.54 3.09
CA ALA A 110 6.56 -10.83 3.41
C ALA A 110 5.79 -11.99 2.77
N HIS A 111 4.45 -11.93 2.79
CA HIS A 111 3.61 -12.94 2.15
C HIS A 111 3.78 -12.93 0.63
N ARG A 112 3.82 -11.75 0.00
CA ARG A 112 3.95 -11.59 -1.44
C ARG A 112 5.30 -12.07 -1.97
N HIS A 113 6.37 -11.87 -1.20
CA HIS A 113 7.73 -12.19 -1.60
C HIS A 113 8.29 -13.45 -0.92
N HIS A 114 7.43 -14.24 -0.26
CA HIS A 114 7.79 -15.48 0.42
C HIS A 114 8.97 -15.35 1.39
N LEU A 115 9.01 -14.25 2.14
CA LEU A 115 10.07 -14.04 3.15
C LEU A 115 9.94 -15.06 4.28
N ASN A 116 11.08 -15.52 4.77
CA ASN A 116 11.11 -16.30 6.00
C ASN A 116 10.83 -15.40 7.23
N ALA A 117 10.49 -16.02 8.35
CA ALA A 117 10.11 -15.31 9.58
C ALA A 117 11.23 -14.41 10.14
N ASN A 118 12.50 -14.81 9.96
CA ASN A 118 13.63 -14.02 10.46
C ASN A 118 13.83 -12.75 9.62
N ASP A 119 13.69 -12.85 8.29
CA ASP A 119 13.87 -11.73 7.38
C ASP A 119 12.71 -10.72 7.50
N SER A 120 11.48 -11.20 7.67
CA SER A 120 10.33 -10.32 7.91
C SER A 120 10.40 -9.65 9.28
N ALA A 121 10.85 -10.34 10.33
CA ALA A 121 11.09 -9.75 11.65
C ALA A 121 12.19 -8.68 11.59
N ALA A 122 13.32 -8.98 10.93
CA ALA A 122 14.41 -8.01 10.78
C ALA A 122 13.98 -6.74 10.03
N LEU A 123 13.14 -6.88 9.00
CA LEU A 123 12.58 -5.73 8.29
C LEU A 123 11.65 -4.90 9.19
N LEU A 124 10.81 -5.55 10.00
CA LEU A 124 9.95 -4.86 10.94
C LEU A 124 10.77 -4.14 12.02
N ASP A 125 11.77 -4.81 12.60
CA ASP A 125 12.66 -4.23 13.61
C ASP A 125 13.42 -3.01 13.06
N TYR A 126 13.90 -3.08 11.82
CA TYR A 126 14.51 -1.94 11.13
C TYR A 126 13.57 -0.73 11.05
N LEU A 127 12.31 -0.95 10.65
CA LEU A 127 11.31 0.13 10.56
C LEU A 127 10.91 0.65 11.94
N MET A 128 10.87 -0.22 12.95
CA MET A 128 10.44 0.13 14.31
C MET A 128 11.53 0.85 15.12
N LEU A 129 12.80 0.82 14.69
CA LEU A 129 13.94 1.39 15.41
C LEU A 129 13.77 2.89 15.67
N ASP A 130 13.24 3.63 14.70
CA ASP A 130 13.04 5.08 14.76
C ASP A 130 11.57 5.51 14.59
N ALA A 131 10.65 4.54 14.52
CA ALA A 131 9.22 4.80 14.39
C ALA A 131 8.70 5.59 15.61
N PRO A 132 7.84 6.61 15.40
CA PRO A 132 7.28 7.37 16.49
C PRO A 132 6.31 6.50 17.30
N SER A 133 6.40 6.56 18.63
CA SER A 133 5.42 5.95 19.53
C SER A 133 4.09 6.72 19.57
N ASP A 134 4.07 7.93 19.01
CA ASP A 134 2.90 8.81 18.95
C ASP A 134 2.44 8.91 17.49
N ASP A 135 1.23 8.42 17.22
CA ASP A 135 0.63 8.35 15.89
C ASP A 135 0.47 9.73 15.23
N ALA A 136 0.40 10.81 16.02
CA ALA A 136 0.32 12.17 15.52
C ALA A 136 1.59 12.62 14.78
N ARG A 137 2.71 11.88 14.90
CA ARG A 137 3.98 12.17 14.22
C ARG A 137 4.27 11.22 13.05
N PHE A 138 3.34 10.32 12.74
CA PHE A 138 3.57 9.27 11.77
C PHE A 138 3.76 9.81 10.34
N ASP A 139 3.00 10.84 9.96
CA ASP A 139 3.14 11.56 8.70
C ASP A 139 4.56 12.14 8.51
N ARG A 140 5.08 12.84 9.53
CA ARG A 140 6.40 13.44 9.51
C ARG A 140 7.50 12.39 9.45
N TRP A 141 7.31 11.27 10.13
CA TRP A 141 8.24 10.16 10.07
C TRP A 141 8.23 9.50 8.68
N LEU A 142 7.05 9.26 8.07
CA LEU A 142 6.95 8.72 6.70
C LEU A 142 7.62 9.64 5.67
N LEU A 143 7.50 10.95 5.84
CA LEU A 143 8.18 11.93 4.99
C LEU A 143 9.71 11.80 5.06
N GLY A 144 10.25 11.49 6.24
CA GLY A 144 11.69 11.29 6.46
C GLY A 144 12.19 9.87 6.15
N ASN A 145 11.32 8.88 6.16
CA ASN A 145 11.66 7.47 5.97
C ASN A 145 11.27 6.98 4.57
N SER A 146 12.19 7.16 3.62
CA SER A 146 12.00 6.79 2.22
C SER A 146 11.71 5.31 2.01
N VAL A 147 12.24 4.43 2.88
CA VAL A 147 12.01 2.99 2.82
C VAL A 147 10.56 2.66 3.15
N ALA A 148 10.04 3.21 4.26
CA ALA A 148 8.66 2.97 4.68
C ALA A 148 7.65 3.48 3.64
N ALA A 149 7.82 4.70 3.15
CA ALA A 149 6.94 5.29 2.14
C ALA A 149 6.92 4.48 0.84
N GLN A 150 8.09 4.05 0.35
CA GLN A 150 8.16 3.22 -0.86
C GLN A 150 7.59 1.82 -0.67
N LEU A 151 7.75 1.24 0.52
CA LEU A 151 7.18 -0.05 0.85
C LEU A 151 5.65 0.02 0.87
N VAL A 152 5.08 1.09 1.43
CA VAL A 152 3.64 1.37 1.41
C VAL A 152 3.13 1.46 -0.02
N LEU A 153 3.78 2.26 -0.87
CA LEU A 153 3.43 2.36 -2.30
C LEU A 153 3.46 0.97 -2.95
N HIS A 154 4.55 0.23 -2.81
CA HIS A 154 4.68 -1.11 -3.40
C HIS A 154 3.60 -2.09 -2.95
N VAL A 155 3.29 -2.09 -1.67
CA VAL A 155 2.30 -3.00 -1.07
C VAL A 155 0.89 -2.66 -1.56
N PHE A 156 0.55 -1.39 -1.70
CA PHE A 156 -0.83 -0.95 -1.97
C PHE A 156 -1.13 -0.54 -3.42
N SER A 157 -0.14 -0.43 -4.32
CA SER A 157 -0.38 -0.23 -5.77
C SER A 157 -1.40 -1.20 -6.41
N PRO A 158 -1.53 -2.47 -5.97
CA PRO A 158 -2.58 -3.34 -6.49
C PRO A 158 -4.02 -2.83 -6.27
N LEU A 159 -4.26 -1.86 -5.38
CA LEU A 159 -5.58 -1.23 -5.22
C LEU A 159 -6.08 -0.55 -6.51
N VAL A 160 -5.15 -0.04 -7.32
CA VAL A 160 -5.42 0.58 -8.63
C VAL A 160 -4.95 -0.29 -9.80
N PHE A 161 -4.80 -1.59 -9.56
CA PHE A 161 -4.36 -2.58 -10.57
C PHE A 161 -2.98 -2.33 -11.17
N GLU A 162 -2.12 -1.58 -10.47
CA GLU A 162 -0.75 -1.29 -10.90
C GLU A 162 0.29 -2.16 -10.18
N GLU A 163 1.44 -2.31 -10.82
CA GLU A 163 2.65 -2.79 -10.16
C GLU A 163 3.35 -1.60 -9.49
N GLY A 164 3.59 -1.72 -8.19
CA GLY A 164 4.30 -0.67 -7.45
C GLY A 164 5.78 -0.59 -7.79
N PRO A 165 6.52 0.36 -7.17
CA PRO A 165 7.93 0.57 -7.47
C PRO A 165 8.75 -0.71 -7.33
N ALA A 166 9.71 -0.90 -8.24
CA ALA A 166 10.64 -2.01 -8.17
C ALA A 166 11.57 -1.83 -6.95
N LEU A 167 11.33 -2.63 -5.91
CA LEU A 167 12.11 -2.57 -4.66
C LEU A 167 13.32 -3.51 -4.68
N HIS A 168 13.39 -4.45 -5.62
CA HIS A 168 14.47 -5.44 -5.70
C HIS A 168 15.48 -5.11 -6.79
N PRO A 169 16.78 -5.31 -6.54
CA PRO A 169 17.76 -5.31 -7.61
C PRO A 169 17.55 -6.52 -8.52
N PHE A 170 17.92 -6.40 -9.79
CA PHE A 170 18.03 -7.55 -10.67
C PHE A 170 19.27 -8.35 -10.29
N THR A 171 19.09 -9.45 -9.56
CA THR A 171 20.17 -10.38 -9.23
C THR A 171 19.92 -11.72 -9.91
N ALA A 172 20.91 -12.23 -10.66
CA ALA A 172 20.83 -13.53 -11.33
C ALA A 172 20.75 -14.71 -10.34
N SER A 173 21.12 -14.49 -9.07
CA SER A 173 21.04 -15.48 -7.99
C SER A 173 20.84 -14.77 -6.65
N PRO A 174 20.19 -15.41 -5.66
CA PRO A 174 20.06 -14.86 -4.31
C PRO A 174 21.45 -14.52 -3.74
N SER A 175 21.57 -13.38 -3.06
CA SER A 175 22.83 -13.01 -2.40
C SER A 175 23.14 -13.97 -1.26
N SER A 176 24.39 -14.47 -1.21
CA SER A 176 24.91 -15.24 -0.08
C SER A 176 25.28 -14.35 1.13
N ILE A 177 25.36 -13.02 0.92
CA ILE A 177 25.85 -12.05 1.90
C ILE A 177 24.70 -11.27 2.55
N LEU A 178 23.68 -10.91 1.78
CA LEU A 178 22.57 -10.07 2.24
C LEU A 178 21.27 -10.85 2.24
N THR A 179 20.45 -10.63 3.27
CA THR A 179 19.06 -11.09 3.26
C THR A 179 18.28 -10.38 2.16
N HIS A 180 17.12 -10.93 1.79
CA HIS A 180 16.27 -10.36 0.76
C HIS A 180 15.81 -8.94 1.14
N SER A 181 15.46 -8.73 2.41
CA SER A 181 15.12 -7.39 2.93
C SER A 181 16.33 -6.45 2.95
N GLY A 182 17.52 -6.95 3.28
CA GLY A 182 18.74 -6.15 3.27
C GLY A 182 19.08 -5.60 1.88
N ALA A 183 19.01 -6.46 0.86
CA ALA A 183 19.19 -6.06 -0.54
C ALA A 183 18.13 -5.05 -0.99
N MET A 184 16.88 -5.23 -0.57
CA MET A 184 15.77 -4.31 -0.84
C MET A 184 16.00 -2.93 -0.20
N ILE A 185 16.40 -2.87 1.07
CA ILE A 185 16.67 -1.60 1.78
C ILE A 185 17.75 -0.82 1.04
N ILE A 186 18.86 -1.48 0.68
CA ILE A 186 19.95 -0.84 -0.07
C ILE A 186 19.43 -0.30 -1.41
N ASN A 187 18.63 -1.09 -2.13
CA ASN A 187 18.06 -0.67 -3.41
C ASN A 187 17.17 0.57 -3.28
N MET A 188 16.36 0.66 -2.23
CA MET A 188 15.44 1.78 -2.01
C MET A 188 16.15 3.09 -1.64
N GLN A 189 17.40 3.01 -1.17
CA GLN A 189 18.27 4.18 -0.96
C GLN A 189 18.87 4.71 -2.26
N LEU A 190 18.83 3.94 -3.36
CA LEU A 190 19.30 4.39 -4.65
C LEU A 190 18.24 5.23 -5.38
N PRO A 191 18.66 6.21 -6.20
CA PRO A 191 17.78 6.91 -7.15
C PRO A 191 17.01 5.92 -8.02
N SER A 192 15.74 6.20 -8.30
CA SER A 192 14.83 5.27 -8.98
C SER A 192 15.32 4.82 -10.36
N ASP A 193 16.00 5.70 -11.09
CA ASP A 193 16.63 5.44 -12.39
C ASP A 193 17.78 4.43 -12.30
N ARG A 194 18.40 4.28 -11.13
CA ARG A 194 19.58 3.41 -10.92
C ARG A 194 19.25 2.07 -10.27
N ARG A 195 18.02 1.87 -9.79
CA ARG A 195 17.61 0.65 -9.07
C ARG A 195 17.67 -0.63 -9.91
N ARG A 196 17.59 -0.49 -11.23
CA ARG A 196 17.66 -1.62 -12.17
C ARG A 196 19.10 -1.93 -12.64
N ASP A 197 20.02 -0.98 -12.48
CA ASP A 197 21.33 -0.98 -13.15
C ASP A 197 22.50 -1.09 -12.16
N TRP A 198 22.30 -1.74 -11.01
CA TRP A 198 23.37 -1.99 -10.07
C TRP A 198 23.44 -3.48 -9.70
N THR A 199 24.68 -3.96 -9.60
CA THR A 199 25.00 -5.32 -9.19
C THR A 199 25.73 -5.26 -7.87
N LEU A 200 25.36 -6.13 -6.93
CA LEU A 200 26.09 -6.25 -5.68
C LEU A 200 27.49 -6.80 -5.98
N LEU A 201 28.53 -6.00 -5.69
CA LEU A 201 29.88 -6.53 -5.67
C LEU A 201 29.89 -7.67 -4.63
N PHE A 202 30.34 -8.86 -5.03
CA PHE A 202 30.39 -10.09 -4.22
C PHE A 202 29.10 -10.93 -4.09
N SER A 203 28.04 -10.68 -4.87
CA SER A 203 26.99 -11.71 -5.04
C SER A 203 27.51 -12.85 -5.93
N ARG A 204 28.13 -13.86 -5.32
CA ARG A 204 28.39 -15.16 -5.95
C ARG A 204 27.76 -16.25 -5.10
#